data_AF-A0A5R2N3R4-F1
#
_entry.id   AF-A0A5R2N3R4-F1
#
_cell.length_a   1.000
_cell.length_b   1.000
_cell.length_c   1.000
_cell.angle_alpha   90.00
_cell.angle_beta   90.00
_cell.angle_gamma   90.00
#
_symmetry.space_group_name_H-M   'P 1'
#
loop_
_entity.id
_entity.type
_entity.pdbx_description
1 polymer ?
#
loop_
_entity_poly.entity_id
_entity_poly.type
_entity_poly.pdbx_seq_one_letter_code
_entity_poly.pdbx_strand_id
1 'polypeptide(L)'
;MSVVLEKQDAADQRSRRSGGREARRAMRAAPLADDIKPVRAGLEGGSYGPLKGNDRERIHEAVLTLLETVGFANAIPSCIEALTQAGATYGDDGRIRFPRALVLETIKKAARNFTLHGQDPKHDMVIQGKRVHYGTAGAAVHLVDVEKR
;
A
#
# COMPACT_ATOMS: atom_id res chain seq x y z
N MET A 1 24.20 -6.27 76.63
CA MET A 1 24.03 -4.82 76.82
C MET A 1 24.40 -4.20 75.49
N SER A 2 23.55 -3.65 74.65
CA SER A 2 22.20 -3.12 74.80
C SER A 2 21.56 -3.13 73.41
N VAL A 3 20.37 -3.70 73.34
CA VAL A 3 19.46 -3.64 72.20
C VAL A 3 19.04 -2.18 72.02
N VAL A 4 19.13 -1.65 70.80
CA VAL A 4 18.37 -0.46 70.42
C VAL A 4 17.57 -0.82 69.18
N LEU A 5 16.25 -0.75 69.35
CA LEU A 5 15.22 -1.04 68.38
C LEU A 5 15.18 0.00 67.24
N GLU A 6 14.82 -0.53 66.06
CA GLU A 6 13.92 -0.01 65.02
C GLU A 6 13.93 1.48 64.65
N LYS A 7 14.11 1.72 63.34
CA LYS A 7 13.00 2.26 62.55
C LYS A 7 13.08 1.76 61.10
N GLN A 8 12.21 0.82 60.75
CA GLN A 8 11.91 0.52 59.35
C GLN A 8 11.18 1.74 58.77
N ASP A 9 11.86 2.51 57.92
CA ASP A 9 11.16 3.38 56.97
C ASP A 9 10.64 2.49 55.83
N ALA A 10 9.50 1.85 56.09
CA ALA A 10 8.64 1.36 55.03
C ALA A 10 8.17 2.60 54.25
N ALA A 11 8.91 2.94 53.20
CA ALA A 11 8.48 3.91 52.21
C ALA A 11 7.13 3.45 51.68
N ASP A 12 6.12 4.16 52.14
CA ASP A 12 4.73 4.08 51.77
C ASP A 12 4.62 4.03 50.23
N GLN A 13 4.56 2.81 49.68
CA GLN A 13 4.04 2.55 48.34
C GLN A 13 2.54 2.84 48.38
N ARG A 14 2.18 4.10 48.63
CA ARG A 14 0.89 4.65 48.25
C ARG A 14 0.77 4.38 46.77
N SER A 15 -0.02 3.37 46.45
CA SER A 15 -0.70 3.21 45.18
C SER A 15 -1.30 4.58 44.83
N ARG A 16 -0.51 5.40 44.11
CA ARG A 16 -1.00 6.60 43.48
C ARG A 16 -2.04 6.09 42.51
N ARG A 17 -3.32 6.26 42.87
CA ARG A 17 -4.49 5.88 42.07
C ARG A 17 -4.20 6.19 40.60
N SER A 18 -3.77 5.16 39.87
CA SER A 18 -3.51 5.25 38.45
C SER A 18 -4.85 5.50 37.79
N GLY A 19 -4.98 6.60 37.04
CA GLY A 19 -6.16 6.80 36.21
C GLY A 19 -7.19 7.78 36.77
N GLY A 20 -6.81 9.05 36.94
CA GLY A 20 -7.78 10.14 36.75
C GLY A 20 -8.32 10.16 35.30
N ARG A 21 -9.35 10.96 35.01
CA ARG A 21 -9.90 11.10 33.65
C ARG A 21 -8.83 11.48 32.63
N GLU A 22 -7.93 12.39 33.01
CA GLU A 22 -6.82 12.84 32.17
C GLU A 22 -5.81 11.71 31.87
N ALA A 23 -5.44 10.90 32.86
CA ALA A 23 -4.57 9.74 32.63
C ALA A 23 -5.23 8.69 31.70
N ARG A 24 -6.56 8.49 31.81
CA ARG A 24 -7.29 7.62 30.87
C ARG A 24 -7.39 8.21 29.46
N ARG A 25 -7.53 9.54 29.34
CA ARG A 25 -7.49 10.23 28.04
C ARG A 25 -6.12 10.12 27.40
N ALA A 26 -5.06 10.40 28.15
CA ALA A 26 -3.68 10.27 27.69
C ALA A 26 -3.35 8.84 27.25
N MET A 27 -3.75 7.82 28.03
CA MET A 27 -3.56 6.42 27.64
C MET A 27 -4.30 6.04 26.35
N ARG A 28 -5.48 6.62 26.08
CA ARG A 28 -6.24 6.38 24.85
C ARG A 28 -5.69 7.15 23.64
N ALA A 29 -5.05 8.29 23.87
CA ALA A 29 -4.43 9.12 22.83
C ALA A 29 -3.00 8.66 22.48
N ALA A 30 -2.37 7.88 23.35
CA ALA A 30 -1.03 7.34 23.12
C ALA A 30 -1.04 6.35 21.93
N PRO A 31 0.05 6.30 21.13
CA PRO A 31 0.20 5.30 20.10
C PRO A 31 0.12 3.87 20.66
N LEU A 32 -0.53 2.98 19.91
CA LEU A 32 -0.52 1.55 20.20
C LEU A 32 0.90 0.98 20.08
N ALA A 33 1.27 0.09 21.00
CA ALA A 33 2.47 -0.72 20.85
C ALA A 33 2.39 -1.61 19.59
N ASP A 34 3.54 -1.92 18.99
CA ASP A 34 3.59 -2.57 17.67
C ASP A 34 2.93 -3.96 17.63
N ASP A 35 2.98 -4.69 18.74
CA ASP A 35 2.41 -6.01 18.93
C ASP A 35 0.88 -6.02 19.01
N ILE A 36 0.28 -4.90 19.40
CA ILE A 36 -1.19 -4.75 19.52
C ILE A 36 -1.81 -3.93 18.39
N LYS A 37 -1.02 -3.49 17.40
CA LYS A 37 -1.55 -2.76 16.24
C LYS A 37 -2.47 -3.68 15.41
N PRO A 38 -3.74 -3.29 15.16
CA PRO A 38 -4.69 -4.13 14.43
C PRO A 38 -4.33 -4.24 12.94
N VAL A 39 -3.61 -3.26 12.40
CA VAL A 39 -3.19 -3.21 10.99
C VAL A 39 -1.67 -3.09 10.94
N ARG A 40 -1.04 -3.96 10.15
CA ARG A 40 0.41 -4.02 9.93
C ARG A 40 0.68 -4.10 8.43
N ALA A 41 1.82 -3.58 7.99
CA ALA A 41 2.22 -3.67 6.58
C ALA A 41 2.41 -5.15 6.18
N GLY A 42 1.96 -5.50 4.99
CA GLY A 42 2.14 -6.83 4.42
C GLY A 42 1.26 -7.94 5.01
N LEU A 43 0.15 -7.58 5.69
CA LEU A 43 -0.88 -8.54 6.09
C LEU A 43 -1.43 -9.30 4.87
N GLU A 44 -1.80 -10.56 5.06
CA GLU A 44 -2.38 -11.35 3.97
C GLU A 44 -3.84 -10.95 3.72
N GLY A 45 -4.13 -10.58 2.48
CA GLY A 45 -5.48 -10.30 2.02
C GLY A 45 -6.16 -11.54 1.40
N GLY A 46 -7.48 -11.43 1.23
CA GLY A 46 -8.27 -12.33 0.40
C GLY A 46 -8.44 -11.81 -1.03
N SER A 47 -9.06 -12.63 -1.88
CA SER A 47 -9.49 -12.23 -3.22
C SER A 47 -11.00 -12.33 -3.32
N TYR A 48 -11.68 -11.22 -3.60
CA TYR A 48 -13.08 -11.24 -4.02
C TYR A 48 -13.15 -11.52 -5.53
N GLY A 49 -13.77 -12.62 -5.92
CA GLY A 49 -13.85 -13.07 -7.32
C GLY A 49 -15.28 -13.05 -7.84
N PRO A 50 -15.79 -11.91 -8.34
CA PRO A 50 -17.18 -11.80 -8.80
C PRO A 50 -17.43 -12.42 -10.20
N LEU A 51 -16.36 -12.65 -10.98
CA LEU A 51 -16.44 -13.18 -12.34
C LEU A 51 -16.67 -14.70 -12.33
N LYS A 52 -17.49 -15.20 -13.26
CA LYS A 52 -17.86 -16.62 -13.36
C LYS A 52 -17.46 -17.19 -14.72
N GLY A 53 -17.34 -18.52 -14.78
CA GLY A 53 -17.05 -19.24 -16.02
C GLY A 53 -15.83 -18.68 -16.75
N ASN A 54 -16.04 -18.27 -18.01
CA ASN A 54 -14.99 -17.76 -18.91
C ASN A 54 -14.93 -16.23 -19.00
N ASP A 55 -15.57 -15.50 -18.07
CA ASP A 55 -15.67 -14.03 -18.16
C ASP A 55 -14.30 -13.35 -18.09
N ARG A 56 -13.37 -13.90 -17.31
CA ARG A 56 -12.02 -13.34 -17.18
C ARG A 56 -11.25 -13.44 -18.50
N GLU A 57 -11.33 -14.59 -19.15
CA GLU A 57 -10.69 -14.86 -20.43
C GLU A 57 -11.31 -14.00 -21.54
N ARG A 58 -12.63 -13.80 -21.52
CA ARG A 58 -13.32 -12.87 -22.44
C ARG A 58 -12.83 -11.43 -22.28
N ILE A 59 -12.69 -10.96 -21.05
CA ILE A 59 -12.14 -9.62 -20.77
C ILE A 59 -10.69 -9.52 -21.24
N HIS A 60 -9.88 -10.56 -20.98
CA HIS A 60 -8.50 -10.61 -21.43
C HIS A 60 -8.39 -10.48 -22.96
N GLU A 61 -9.16 -11.26 -23.70
CA GLU A 61 -9.19 -11.22 -25.17
C GLU A 61 -9.70 -9.88 -25.71
N ALA A 62 -10.70 -9.27 -25.07
CA ALA A 62 -11.21 -7.96 -25.44
C ALA A 62 -10.14 -6.87 -25.28
N VAL A 63 -9.39 -6.88 -24.16
CA VAL A 63 -8.30 -5.92 -23.92
C VAL A 63 -7.20 -6.08 -24.96
N LEU A 64 -6.79 -7.32 -25.26
CA LEU A 64 -5.77 -7.59 -26.27
C LEU A 64 -6.21 -7.10 -27.66
N THR A 65 -7.47 -7.35 -28.04
CA THR A 65 -8.04 -6.85 -29.29
C THR A 65 -8.03 -5.33 -29.34
N LEU A 66 -8.43 -4.67 -28.24
CA LEU A 66 -8.50 -3.21 -28.17
C LEU A 66 -7.10 -2.58 -28.28
N LEU A 67 -6.10 -3.14 -27.61
CA LEU A 67 -4.71 -2.65 -27.70
C LEU A 67 -4.13 -2.81 -29.12
N GLU A 68 -4.48 -3.89 -29.81
CA GLU A 68 -3.99 -4.20 -31.15
C GLU A 68 -4.68 -3.38 -32.25
N THR A 69 -5.99 -3.16 -32.13
CA THR A 69 -6.80 -2.51 -33.19
C THR A 69 -7.05 -1.03 -32.95
N VAL A 70 -7.25 -0.62 -31.70
CA VAL A 70 -7.61 0.75 -31.31
C VAL A 70 -6.42 1.50 -30.71
N GLY A 71 -5.69 0.88 -29.78
CA GLY A 71 -4.50 1.46 -29.16
C GLY A 71 -4.78 2.72 -28.31
N PHE A 72 -3.73 3.49 -28.04
CA PHE A 72 -3.81 4.76 -27.30
C PHE A 72 -3.59 5.97 -28.22
N ALA A 73 -4.25 7.09 -27.89
CA ALA A 73 -4.04 8.39 -28.53
C ALA A 73 -3.21 9.30 -27.64
N ASN A 74 -2.74 10.44 -28.18
CA ASN A 74 -2.05 11.50 -27.45
C ASN A 74 -0.77 11.03 -26.73
N ALA A 75 -0.06 10.06 -27.30
CA ALA A 75 1.25 9.67 -26.81
C ALA A 75 2.25 10.80 -27.05
N ILE A 76 3.01 11.17 -26.01
CA ILE A 76 4.09 12.15 -26.15
C ILE A 76 5.24 11.58 -26.99
N PRO A 77 6.09 12.41 -27.62
CA PRO A 77 7.13 11.95 -28.54
C PRO A 77 8.06 10.88 -27.96
N SER A 78 8.49 11.03 -26.70
CA SER A 78 9.36 10.04 -26.04
C SER A 78 8.68 8.68 -25.83
N CYS A 79 7.36 8.66 -25.60
CA CYS A 79 6.60 7.42 -25.53
C CYS A 79 6.47 6.77 -26.91
N ILE A 80 6.21 7.56 -27.96
CA ILE A 80 6.13 7.05 -29.33
C ILE A 80 7.45 6.37 -29.71
N GLU A 81 8.58 7.04 -29.46
CA GLU A 81 9.91 6.49 -29.73
C GLU A 81 10.16 5.18 -28.97
N ALA A 82 10.00 5.18 -27.64
CA ALA A 82 10.27 4.01 -26.83
C ALA A 82 9.37 2.81 -27.18
N LEU A 83 8.08 3.07 -27.46
CA LEU A 83 7.12 2.02 -27.77
C LEU A 83 7.31 1.45 -29.18
N THR A 84 7.62 2.29 -30.17
CA THR A 84 7.91 1.81 -31.52
C THR A 84 9.21 1.00 -31.58
N GLN A 85 10.24 1.40 -30.83
CA GLN A 85 11.45 0.59 -30.63
C GLN A 85 11.16 -0.78 -29.99
N ALA A 86 10.17 -0.84 -29.09
CA ALA A 86 9.73 -2.09 -28.48
C ALA A 86 8.85 -2.97 -29.40
N GLY A 87 8.44 -2.46 -30.57
CA GLY A 87 7.63 -3.18 -31.56
C GLY A 87 6.14 -2.80 -31.57
N ALA A 88 5.75 -1.70 -30.93
CA ALA A 88 4.44 -1.10 -31.14
C ALA A 88 4.38 -0.33 -32.47
N THR A 89 3.18 -0.11 -32.99
CA THR A 89 2.98 0.63 -34.26
C THR A 89 2.34 1.97 -33.97
N TYR A 90 2.99 3.06 -34.39
CA TYR A 90 2.37 4.38 -34.39
C TYR A 90 1.72 4.59 -35.77
N GLY A 91 0.38 4.59 -35.80
CA GLY A 91 -0.38 4.75 -37.03
C GLY A 91 -0.53 6.20 -37.46
N ASP A 92 -0.81 6.41 -38.74
CA ASP A 92 -1.04 7.74 -39.34
C ASP A 92 -2.24 8.49 -38.72
N ASP A 93 -3.13 7.75 -38.06
CA ASP A 93 -4.25 8.28 -37.28
C ASP A 93 -3.85 8.78 -35.87
N GLY A 94 -2.56 8.87 -35.58
CA GLY A 94 -2.02 9.40 -34.33
C GLY A 94 -2.19 8.45 -33.14
N ARG A 95 -2.35 7.15 -33.40
CA ARG A 95 -2.58 6.13 -32.36
C ARG A 95 -1.45 5.11 -32.30
N ILE A 96 -1.00 4.82 -31.09
CA ILE A 96 -0.03 3.75 -30.80
C ILE A 96 -0.77 2.44 -30.51
N ARG A 97 -0.49 1.39 -31.29
CA ARG A 97 -1.10 0.06 -31.21
C ARG A 97 -0.08 -0.99 -30.81
N PHE A 98 -0.52 -2.01 -30.09
CA PHE A 98 0.37 -3.03 -29.51
C PHE A 98 0.03 -4.40 -30.07
N PRO A 99 0.95 -5.09 -30.77
CA PRO A 99 0.78 -6.48 -31.12
C PRO A 99 0.54 -7.33 -29.86
N ARG A 100 -0.36 -8.31 -29.95
CA ARG A 100 -0.69 -9.20 -28.80
C ARG A 100 0.53 -9.86 -28.18
N ALA A 101 1.43 -10.37 -29.04
CA ALA A 101 2.66 -11.00 -28.61
C ALA A 101 3.54 -10.05 -27.78
N LEU A 102 3.64 -8.78 -28.18
CA LEU A 102 4.40 -7.78 -27.44
C LEU A 102 3.85 -7.59 -26.02
N VAL A 103 2.52 -7.46 -25.89
CA VAL A 103 1.87 -7.29 -24.58
C VAL A 103 2.11 -8.50 -23.69
N LEU A 104 1.89 -9.72 -24.21
CA LEU A 104 2.04 -10.96 -23.45
C LEU A 104 3.49 -11.21 -23.03
N GLU A 105 4.46 -11.00 -23.92
CA GLU A 105 5.88 -11.13 -23.59
C GLU A 105 6.33 -10.09 -22.56
N THR A 106 5.82 -8.87 -22.64
CA THR A 106 6.10 -7.82 -21.65
C THR A 106 5.56 -8.20 -20.27
N ILE A 107 4.33 -8.70 -20.20
CA ILE A 107 3.73 -9.17 -18.94
C ILE A 107 4.55 -10.31 -18.33
N LYS A 108 5.05 -11.26 -19.13
CA LYS A 108 5.90 -12.37 -18.65
C LYS A 108 7.20 -11.88 -18.00
N LYS A 109 7.81 -10.82 -18.55
CA LYS A 109 9.06 -10.24 -18.03
C LYS A 109 8.87 -9.40 -16.76
N ALA A 110 7.66 -8.90 -16.50
CA ALA A 110 7.43 -8.03 -15.35
C ALA A 110 7.68 -8.76 -14.01
N ALA A 111 8.37 -8.09 -13.08
CA ALA A 111 8.64 -8.62 -11.76
C ALA A 111 7.33 -8.88 -10.99
N ARG A 112 7.21 -10.03 -10.35
CA ARG A 112 6.06 -10.39 -9.51
C ARG A 112 6.32 -10.26 -8.01
N ASN A 113 7.60 -10.31 -7.65
CA ASN A 113 8.08 -10.28 -6.28
C ASN A 113 9.27 -9.33 -6.22
N PHE A 114 9.15 -8.26 -5.43
CA PHE A 114 10.25 -7.32 -5.17
C PHE A 114 10.03 -6.60 -3.85
N THR A 115 11.08 -5.97 -3.34
CA THR A 115 11.02 -5.14 -2.13
C THR A 115 11.06 -3.68 -2.55
N LEU A 116 10.08 -2.90 -2.09
CA LEU A 116 10.16 -1.45 -2.14
C LEU A 116 10.83 -0.97 -0.85
N HIS A 117 12.05 -0.46 -0.97
CA HIS A 117 12.88 -0.10 0.18
C HIS A 117 12.48 1.25 0.78
N GLY A 118 12.33 1.27 2.10
CA GLY A 118 12.13 2.48 2.88
C GLY A 118 13.46 3.18 3.19
N GLN A 119 13.38 4.42 3.68
CA GLN A 119 14.56 5.10 4.23
C GLN A 119 15.13 4.36 5.44
N ASP A 120 14.24 3.75 6.24
CA ASP A 120 14.58 2.82 7.32
C ASP A 120 14.14 1.40 6.89
N PRO A 121 15.03 0.39 6.93
CA PRO A 121 14.70 -0.99 6.56
C PRO A 121 13.49 -1.57 7.28
N LYS A 122 13.13 -1.06 8.47
CA LYS A 122 11.91 -1.51 9.19
C LYS A 122 10.61 -1.17 8.43
N HIS A 123 10.67 -0.28 7.44
CA HIS A 123 9.56 0.15 6.61
C HIS A 123 9.62 -0.43 5.19
N ASP A 124 10.52 -1.38 4.92
CA ASP A 124 10.57 -2.09 3.65
C ASP A 124 9.25 -2.83 3.38
N MET A 125 8.76 -2.68 2.14
CA MET A 125 7.52 -3.29 1.70
C MET A 125 7.81 -4.46 0.78
N VAL A 126 7.53 -5.67 1.25
CA VAL A 126 7.60 -6.88 0.42
C VAL A 126 6.38 -6.94 -0.48
N ILE A 127 6.55 -6.60 -1.76
CA ILE A 127 5.51 -6.65 -2.80
C ILE A 127 5.49 -8.05 -3.39
N GLN A 128 4.66 -8.92 -2.82
CA GLN A 128 4.57 -10.32 -3.21
C GLN A 128 3.20 -10.91 -2.87
N GLY A 129 2.69 -11.76 -3.75
CA GLY A 129 1.51 -12.59 -3.50
C GLY A 129 0.28 -11.77 -3.15
N LYS A 130 -0.30 -12.04 -1.98
CA LYS A 130 -1.53 -11.39 -1.48
C LYS A 130 -1.25 -10.39 -0.35
N ARG A 131 0.00 -9.94 -0.18
CA ARG A 131 0.37 -8.99 0.86
C ARG A 131 -0.25 -7.62 0.55
N VAL A 132 -0.92 -7.06 1.55
CA VAL A 132 -1.59 -5.77 1.47
C VAL A 132 -0.75 -4.71 2.19
N HIS A 133 -0.54 -3.58 1.53
CA HIS A 133 0.12 -2.42 2.10
C HIS A 133 -0.77 -1.20 1.91
N TYR A 134 -0.87 -0.36 2.94
CA TYR A 134 -1.67 0.86 2.89
C TYR A 134 -0.80 2.05 2.49
N GLY A 135 -1.37 2.93 1.67
CA GLY A 135 -0.78 4.20 1.29
C GLY A 135 -1.80 5.32 1.38
N THR A 136 -1.31 6.56 1.31
CA THR A 136 -2.17 7.73 1.21
C THR A 136 -2.69 7.88 -0.22
N ALA A 137 -3.86 8.50 -0.38
CA ALA A 137 -4.36 8.89 -1.70
C ALA A 137 -3.63 10.16 -2.15
N GLY A 138 -3.04 10.15 -3.35
CA GLY A 138 -2.18 11.23 -3.84
C GLY A 138 -2.85 12.34 -4.65
N ALA A 139 -4.18 12.28 -4.87
CA ALA A 139 -4.87 13.13 -5.85
C ALA A 139 -5.85 14.15 -5.24
N ALA A 140 -5.87 14.33 -3.91
CA ALA A 140 -6.76 15.31 -3.29
C ALA A 140 -6.29 16.74 -3.61
N VAL A 141 -7.13 17.53 -4.29
CA VAL A 141 -6.85 18.93 -4.64
C VAL A 141 -7.50 19.94 -3.68
N HIS A 142 -8.36 19.46 -2.78
CA HIS A 142 -9.02 20.26 -1.75
C HIS A 142 -8.92 19.57 -0.40
N LEU A 143 -8.81 20.37 0.67
CA LEU A 143 -8.82 19.93 2.05
C LEU A 143 -10.05 20.49 2.75
N VAL A 144 -10.71 19.66 3.57
CA VAL A 144 -11.79 20.12 4.44
C VAL A 144 -11.17 20.60 5.75
N ASP A 145 -11.34 21.89 6.05
CA ASP A 145 -11.05 22.45 7.36
C ASP A 145 -12.23 22.18 8.30
N VAL A 146 -11.97 21.45 9.39
CA VAL A 146 -12.98 21.07 10.38
C VAL A 146 -13.29 22.19 11.39
N GLU A 147 -12.44 23.19 11.52
CA GLU A 147 -12.63 24.30 12.47
C GLU A 147 -13.47 25.45 11.88
N LYS A 148 -13.51 25.56 10.55
CA LYS A 148 -14.20 26.65 9.83
C LYS A 148 -15.50 26.22 9.15
N ARG A 149 -16.14 25.17 9.67
CA ARG A 149 -17.43 24.67 9.17
C ARG A 149 -18.62 25.41 9.75
#